data_AF-A0A0D3ACV4-F1
#
_entry.id   AF-A0A0D3ACV4-F1
#
_cell.length_a   1.000
_cell.length_b   1.000
_cell.length_c   1.000
_cell.angle_alpha   90.00
_cell.angle_beta   90.00
_cell.angle_gamma   90.00
#
_symmetry.space_group_name_H-M   'P 1'
#
loop_
_entity.id
_entity.type
_entity.pdbx_description
1 polymer ?
#
loop_
_entity_poly.entity_id
_entity_poly.type
_entity_poly.pdbx_seq_one_letter_code
_entity_poly.pdbx_strand_id
1 'polypeptide(L)'
;MAAVPRGLISRFTQLLSIRSTTPSPSQCSFYLLRRFSSDAELLTATGSDITEAPTRIIDAKPGEMSPGSKRTGIIAVKCGMTALWDKWGARVPVSILWVDDNIVSQVKTVEKEGIFALQIGCGHKKPKHLTMPELGHFRAQGVPLKRKLREFPVTEDALLPVGTELGVRHFVPGQYVDVTGITRGKGFQGVMKRWKFKGGPASHGCSKAHRKGGSTGQRDDPGKVFKGRKMPGHMGAAQRTVKNVWVYKIDPARNLIWVRGQVPGAEGNFVFINEACYKKPDISKLPFPTYLAPEDEDPSELEPLVADLGEVDPFMLADHESGAKPLTYAVRKNKNLRRLCTDCLLKEHRNLFCPICVDVPPPEESIVCLNCPSAAHLACPPPPPSPFTCPPCSDPNFSFFPKSKPDQESADALVAAAKISAFLMNNEAAELKKEAHKKIFAAKEAKRRAKEALGNLQGLVLKQKAWEKKNSDDPNPNKRKHSDRR
;
A
#
# COMPACT_ATOMS: atom_id res chain seq x y z
N MET A 1 -34.71 -36.99 -53.69
CA MET A 1 -35.34 -37.97 -52.78
C MET A 1 -34.88 -37.69 -51.38
N ALA A 2 -35.81 -37.31 -50.50
CA ALA A 2 -35.56 -36.95 -49.12
C ALA A 2 -35.33 -38.19 -48.25
N ALA A 3 -34.47 -38.08 -47.24
CA ALA A 3 -34.45 -39.00 -46.10
C ALA A 3 -34.14 -38.22 -44.82
N VAL A 4 -35.02 -38.44 -43.85
CA VAL A 4 -35.33 -37.68 -42.63
C VAL A 4 -34.27 -37.89 -41.52
N PRO A 5 -33.99 -36.88 -40.67
CA PRO A 5 -33.05 -37.02 -39.55
C PRO A 5 -33.64 -37.84 -38.40
N ARG A 6 -32.92 -38.89 -37.98
CA ARG A 6 -33.19 -39.68 -36.76
C ARG A 6 -32.81 -38.87 -35.53
N GLY A 7 -33.80 -38.28 -34.88
CA GLY A 7 -33.63 -37.64 -33.58
C GLY A 7 -34.95 -37.53 -32.85
N LEU A 8 -35.44 -38.63 -32.25
CA LEU A 8 -36.51 -38.61 -31.24
C LEU A 8 -36.82 -40.00 -30.65
N ILE A 9 -35.83 -40.83 -30.32
CA ILE A 9 -36.08 -42.05 -29.54
C ILE A 9 -34.93 -42.31 -28.56
N SER A 10 -34.93 -41.62 -27.42
CA SER A 10 -34.22 -42.10 -26.22
C SER A 10 -34.83 -41.61 -24.89
N ARG A 11 -36.05 -41.07 -24.90
CA ARG A 11 -36.69 -40.51 -23.69
C ARG A 11 -37.83 -41.33 -23.10
N PHE A 12 -38.00 -42.61 -23.45
CA PHE A 12 -39.17 -43.36 -22.98
C PHE A 12 -38.96 -44.81 -22.53
N THR A 13 -37.73 -45.25 -22.28
CA THR A 13 -37.49 -46.63 -21.80
C THR A 13 -36.45 -46.67 -20.69
N GLN A 14 -36.86 -46.26 -19.49
CA GLN A 14 -36.22 -46.69 -18.23
C GLN A 14 -37.18 -46.61 -17.03
N LEU A 15 -38.48 -46.81 -17.27
CA LEU A 15 -39.43 -47.27 -16.27
C LEU A 15 -39.58 -48.78 -16.49
N LEU A 16 -39.42 -49.57 -15.42
CA LEU A 16 -39.51 -51.03 -15.34
C LEU A 16 -38.19 -51.79 -15.54
N SER A 17 -37.36 -51.80 -14.48
CA SER A 17 -36.60 -53.01 -14.14
C SER A 17 -36.62 -53.18 -12.62
N ILE A 18 -37.49 -54.06 -12.16
CA ILE A 18 -37.52 -54.58 -10.79
C ILE A 18 -36.59 -55.79 -10.81
N ARG A 19 -35.46 -55.71 -10.11
CA ARG A 19 -34.79 -56.89 -9.53
C ARG A 19 -34.19 -56.53 -8.19
N SER A 20 -34.48 -57.42 -7.24
CA SER A 20 -34.19 -57.39 -5.82
C SER A 20 -32.71 -57.58 -5.53
N THR A 21 -32.12 -56.66 -4.77
CA THR A 21 -30.94 -56.94 -3.95
C THR A 21 -30.96 -55.99 -2.76
N THR A 22 -30.94 -56.56 -1.55
CA THR A 22 -30.95 -55.87 -0.27
C THR A 22 -29.65 -55.09 -0.04
N PRO A 23 -29.72 -53.88 0.56
CA PRO A 23 -28.65 -53.41 1.43
C PRO A 23 -29.14 -52.91 2.80
N SER A 24 -28.29 -53.13 3.79
CA SER A 24 -28.39 -52.74 5.20
C SER A 24 -28.27 -51.22 5.42
N PRO A 25 -28.74 -50.68 6.57
CA PRO A 25 -28.94 -49.24 6.73
C PRO A 25 -27.68 -48.56 7.27
N SER A 26 -27.12 -47.64 6.49
CA SER A 26 -26.28 -46.57 7.03
C SER A 26 -26.68 -45.25 6.35
N GLN A 27 -26.94 -44.26 7.19
CA GLN A 27 -27.82 -43.12 6.90
C GLN A 27 -27.12 -42.05 6.05
N CYS A 28 -27.52 -41.94 4.79
CA CYS A 28 -27.37 -40.71 4.01
C CYS A 28 -28.52 -39.76 4.38
N SER A 29 -28.21 -38.70 5.13
CA SER A 29 -29.19 -37.68 5.49
C SER A 29 -29.44 -36.74 4.31
N PHE A 30 -30.66 -36.78 3.79
CA PHE A 30 -31.20 -35.82 2.84
C PHE A 30 -31.27 -34.43 3.51
N TYR A 31 -30.58 -33.45 2.93
CA TYR A 31 -30.73 -32.05 3.28
C TYR A 31 -32.15 -31.57 2.90
N LEU A 32 -33.04 -31.55 3.89
CA LEU A 32 -34.32 -30.87 3.80
C LEU A 32 -34.10 -29.36 3.85
N LEU A 33 -34.55 -28.68 2.79
CA LEU A 33 -34.77 -27.23 2.75
C LEU A 33 -35.68 -26.83 3.91
N ARG A 34 -35.14 -26.12 4.90
CA ARG A 34 -35.91 -25.59 6.02
C ARG A 34 -36.65 -24.32 5.58
N ARG A 35 -37.99 -24.38 5.60
CA ARG A 35 -38.85 -23.18 5.60
C ARG A 35 -38.55 -22.38 6.87
N PHE A 36 -38.31 -21.08 6.72
CA PHE A 36 -38.40 -20.12 7.83
C PHE A 36 -39.86 -20.07 8.28
N SER A 37 -40.18 -20.65 9.44
CA SER A 37 -41.44 -20.37 10.14
C SER A 37 -41.13 -19.44 11.30
N SER A 38 -41.82 -18.31 11.32
CA SER A 38 -41.82 -17.32 12.38
C SER A 38 -43.01 -17.57 13.27
N ASP A 39 -42.90 -18.52 14.20
CA ASP A 39 -43.89 -18.68 15.27
C ASP A 39 -43.12 -18.77 16.59
N ALA A 40 -43.21 -17.69 17.36
CA ALA A 40 -42.86 -17.65 18.75
C ALA A 40 -44.08 -18.11 19.53
N GLU A 41 -44.11 -19.39 19.91
CA GLU A 41 -45.11 -19.90 20.85
C GLU A 41 -44.54 -19.89 22.27
N LEU A 42 -45.24 -19.10 23.09
CA LEU A 42 -45.18 -19.06 24.54
C LEU A 42 -45.76 -20.37 25.08
N LEU A 43 -44.93 -21.25 25.64
CA LEU A 43 -45.41 -22.41 26.39
C LEU A 43 -44.91 -22.36 27.83
N THR A 44 -45.86 -22.09 28.72
CA THR A 44 -45.76 -22.29 30.16
C THR A 44 -45.89 -23.77 30.51
N ALA A 45 -44.95 -24.25 31.34
CA ALA A 45 -45.04 -25.38 32.25
C ALA A 45 -45.18 -26.81 31.68
N THR A 46 -44.14 -27.64 31.80
CA THR A 46 -43.93 -28.58 32.92
C THR A 46 -42.65 -29.38 32.70
N GLY A 47 -41.92 -29.66 33.78
CA GLY A 47 -40.54 -30.14 33.75
C GLY A 47 -40.33 -31.48 33.05
N SER A 48 -39.30 -31.50 32.22
CA SER A 48 -38.41 -32.65 32.02
C SER A 48 -37.04 -32.10 31.63
N ASP A 49 -36.00 -32.66 32.23
CA ASP A 49 -34.61 -32.21 32.11
C ASP A 49 -34.12 -32.29 30.66
N ILE A 50 -34.32 -31.19 29.93
CA ILE A 50 -33.53 -30.90 28.75
C ILE A 50 -32.22 -30.35 29.31
N THR A 51 -31.15 -31.15 29.24
CA THR A 51 -29.80 -30.63 29.38
C THR A 51 -29.56 -29.69 28.20
N GLU A 52 -29.98 -28.43 28.35
CA GLU A 52 -29.64 -27.36 27.43
C GLU A 52 -28.11 -27.28 27.41
N ALA A 53 -27.51 -27.57 26.26
CA ALA A 53 -26.09 -27.38 26.07
C ALA A 53 -25.76 -25.93 26.50
N PRO A 54 -24.75 -25.72 27.36
CA PRO A 54 -24.48 -24.39 27.90
C PRO A 54 -24.24 -23.45 26.72
N THR A 55 -25.12 -22.46 26.55
CA THR A 55 -24.89 -21.38 25.61
C THR A 55 -23.63 -20.66 26.08
N ARG A 56 -22.51 -20.92 25.39
CA ARG A 56 -21.23 -20.29 25.72
C ARG A 56 -21.42 -18.78 25.65
N ILE A 57 -21.31 -18.10 26.78
CA ILE A 57 -21.37 -16.65 26.86
C ILE A 57 -20.04 -16.14 26.28
N ILE A 58 -20.09 -15.47 25.13
CA ILE A 58 -18.90 -14.91 24.46
C ILE A 58 -18.77 -13.47 24.93
N ASP A 59 -17.90 -13.24 25.90
CA ASP A 59 -17.60 -11.90 26.41
C ASP A 59 -16.44 -11.27 25.63
N ALA A 60 -16.56 -9.99 25.27
CA ALA A 60 -15.45 -9.21 24.75
C ALA A 60 -14.53 -8.75 25.89
N LYS A 61 -13.63 -9.62 26.35
CA LYS A 61 -12.60 -9.26 27.34
C LYS A 61 -11.25 -9.08 26.66
N PRO A 62 -10.46 -8.06 27.03
CA PRO A 62 -9.09 -7.93 26.55
C PRO A 62 -8.27 -9.11 27.10
N GLY A 63 -7.43 -9.70 26.26
CA GLY A 63 -6.60 -10.85 26.61
C GLY A 63 -5.25 -10.82 25.91
N GLU A 64 -4.38 -11.76 26.24
CA GLU A 64 -3.09 -11.93 25.57
C GLU A 64 -3.20 -12.89 24.40
N MET A 65 -2.58 -12.54 23.27
CA MET A 65 -2.64 -13.34 22.05
C MET A 65 -1.65 -14.52 22.12
N SER A 66 -2.15 -15.74 21.92
CA SER A 66 -1.29 -16.93 21.83
C SER A 66 -0.62 -17.07 20.43
N PRO A 67 0.53 -17.75 20.28
CA PRO A 67 1.23 -17.86 18.99
C PRO A 67 0.46 -18.59 17.87
N GLY A 68 -0.51 -19.43 18.26
CA GLY A 68 -1.43 -20.14 17.38
C GLY A 68 -2.75 -19.41 17.14
N SER A 69 -2.99 -18.30 17.87
CA SER A 69 -4.19 -17.50 17.75
C SER A 69 -4.27 -16.77 16.42
N LYS A 70 -5.49 -16.52 15.96
CA LYS A 70 -5.77 -15.78 14.75
C LYS A 70 -6.92 -14.81 14.98
N ARG A 71 -6.61 -13.51 14.92
CA ARG A 71 -7.58 -12.44 15.06
C ARG A 71 -8.50 -12.31 13.84
N THR A 72 -9.57 -11.56 14.03
CA THR A 72 -10.48 -11.16 12.95
C THR A 72 -9.80 -10.27 11.93
N GLY A 73 -10.29 -10.35 10.69
CA GLY A 73 -10.02 -9.34 9.67
C GLY A 73 -11.05 -8.21 9.72
N ILE A 74 -10.85 -7.19 8.90
CA ILE A 74 -11.72 -6.01 8.80
C ILE A 74 -12.07 -5.79 7.33
N ILE A 75 -13.25 -5.22 7.08
CA ILE A 75 -13.68 -4.82 5.73
C ILE A 75 -13.48 -3.32 5.58
N ALA A 76 -12.88 -2.89 4.48
CA ALA A 76 -12.66 -1.49 4.19
C ALA A 76 -13.08 -1.16 2.75
N VAL A 77 -13.24 0.12 2.46
CA VAL A 77 -13.49 0.67 1.14
C VAL A 77 -12.24 1.38 0.66
N LYS A 78 -11.77 1.06 -0.55
CA LYS A 78 -10.63 1.76 -1.13
C LYS A 78 -11.04 3.17 -1.57
N CYS A 79 -10.54 4.21 -0.92
CA CYS A 79 -10.87 5.59 -1.29
C CYS A 79 -10.05 6.08 -2.48
N GLY A 80 -8.75 5.80 -2.49
CA GLY A 80 -7.82 6.36 -3.47
C GLY A 80 -6.37 6.09 -3.13
N MET A 81 -5.47 6.76 -3.84
CA MET A 81 -4.04 6.71 -3.61
C MET A 81 -3.47 8.12 -3.51
N THR A 82 -2.50 8.29 -2.61
CA THR A 82 -1.71 9.51 -2.49
C THR A 82 -0.24 9.15 -2.28
N ALA A 83 0.62 10.15 -2.17
CA ALA A 83 2.01 9.96 -1.78
C ALA A 83 2.29 10.78 -0.53
N LEU A 84 2.92 10.16 0.46
CA LEU A 84 3.43 10.82 1.65
C LEU A 84 4.95 10.90 1.57
N TRP A 85 5.52 11.81 2.35
CA TRP A 85 6.96 11.93 2.50
C TRP A 85 7.35 11.41 3.87
N ASP A 86 8.34 10.52 3.90
CA ASP A 86 8.92 10.02 5.13
C ASP A 86 9.81 11.09 5.78
N LYS A 87 10.15 10.85 7.05
CA LYS A 87 11.12 11.67 7.79
C LYS A 87 12.50 11.78 7.09
N TRP A 88 12.87 10.76 6.31
CA TRP A 88 14.10 10.69 5.52
C TRP A 88 14.00 11.36 4.14
N GLY A 89 12.88 12.02 3.83
CA GLY A 89 12.66 12.60 2.50
C GLY A 89 12.39 11.55 1.40
N ALA A 90 12.10 10.29 1.75
CA ALA A 90 11.62 9.30 0.78
C ALA A 90 10.15 9.55 0.42
N ARG A 91 9.81 9.52 -0.87
CA ARG A 91 8.41 9.57 -1.32
C ARG A 91 7.78 8.18 -1.29
N VAL A 92 6.81 7.98 -0.42
CA VAL A 92 6.11 6.69 -0.25
C VAL A 92 4.72 6.74 -0.88
N PRO A 93 4.41 5.90 -1.90
CA PRO A 93 3.05 5.76 -2.40
C PRO A 93 2.19 5.02 -1.38
N VAL A 94 1.04 5.58 -1.02
CA VAL A 94 0.11 5.01 -0.05
C VAL A 94 -1.31 4.91 -0.61
N SER A 95 -2.00 3.82 -0.30
CA SER A 95 -3.42 3.63 -0.57
C SER A 95 -4.22 3.94 0.69
N ILE A 96 -5.32 4.68 0.53
CA ILE A 96 -6.22 5.06 1.63
C ILE A 96 -7.40 4.08 1.65
N LEU A 97 -7.60 3.44 2.79
CA LEU A 97 -8.69 2.51 3.05
C LEU A 97 -9.58 3.08 4.16
N TRP A 98 -10.87 3.19 3.90
CA TRP A 98 -11.86 3.67 4.86
C TRP A 98 -12.63 2.51 5.46
N VAL A 99 -12.69 2.46 6.78
CA VAL A 99 -13.49 1.50 7.53
C VAL A 99 -14.85 2.13 7.83
N ASP A 100 -15.89 1.60 7.18
CA ASP A 100 -17.27 2.12 7.24
C ASP A 100 -18.10 1.22 8.17
N ASP A 101 -18.23 1.63 9.43
CA ASP A 101 -18.98 1.01 10.53
C ASP A 101 -19.02 -0.52 10.46
N ASN A 102 -17.89 -1.14 10.77
CA ASN A 102 -17.81 -2.59 10.80
C ASN A 102 -18.40 -3.13 12.09
N ILE A 103 -19.22 -4.17 11.97
CA ILE A 103 -19.87 -4.82 13.11
C ILE A 103 -19.85 -6.33 12.94
N VAL A 104 -19.72 -7.06 14.04
CA VAL A 104 -19.89 -8.52 14.05
C VAL A 104 -21.37 -8.84 13.89
N SER A 105 -21.74 -9.49 12.79
CA SER A 105 -23.13 -9.83 12.47
C SER A 105 -23.53 -11.23 12.92
N GLN A 106 -22.61 -12.20 12.90
CA GLN A 106 -22.88 -13.57 13.30
C GLN A 106 -21.59 -14.24 13.78
N VAL A 107 -21.72 -15.02 14.85
CA VAL A 107 -20.66 -15.89 15.36
C VAL A 107 -20.92 -17.33 14.94
N LYS A 108 -19.93 -17.96 14.32
CA LYS A 108 -19.98 -19.35 13.87
C LYS A 108 -19.08 -20.19 14.78
N THR A 109 -19.65 -21.24 15.34
CA THR A 109 -18.96 -22.18 16.22
C THR A 109 -18.88 -23.56 15.58
N VAL A 110 -17.86 -24.35 15.99
CA VAL A 110 -17.66 -25.71 15.47
C VAL A 110 -18.84 -26.63 15.76
N GLU A 111 -19.50 -26.46 16.91
CA GLU A 111 -20.66 -27.28 17.31
C GLU A 111 -21.85 -27.14 16.35
N LYS A 112 -22.07 -25.94 15.79
CA LYS A 112 -23.22 -25.66 14.90
C LYS A 112 -22.86 -25.74 13.43
N GLU A 113 -21.71 -25.19 13.03
CA GLU A 113 -21.33 -24.99 11.64
C GLU A 113 -20.05 -25.72 11.22
N GLY A 114 -19.36 -26.37 12.17
CA GLY A 114 -18.12 -27.11 11.91
C GLY A 114 -16.86 -26.23 11.79
N ILE A 115 -16.97 -24.91 11.92
CA ILE A 115 -15.84 -23.97 11.86
C ILE A 115 -15.99 -22.82 12.85
N PHE A 116 -14.86 -22.30 13.33
CA PHE A 116 -14.81 -21.02 14.04
C PHE A 116 -14.62 -19.88 13.04
N ALA A 117 -15.63 -19.02 12.93
CA ALA A 117 -15.58 -17.87 12.05
C ALA A 117 -16.45 -16.73 12.56
N LEU A 118 -16.01 -15.51 12.31
CA LEU A 118 -16.79 -14.31 12.57
C LEU A 118 -17.25 -13.71 11.24
N GLN A 119 -18.56 -13.51 11.12
CA GLN A 119 -19.14 -12.78 10.01
C GLN A 119 -19.17 -11.30 10.38
N ILE A 120 -18.54 -10.48 9.54
CA ILE A 120 -18.46 -9.04 9.73
C ILE A 120 -19.25 -8.36 8.62
N GLY A 121 -20.03 -7.35 9.01
CA GLY A 121 -20.78 -6.48 8.11
C GLY A 121 -20.15 -5.10 8.03
N CYS A 122 -20.12 -4.53 6.82
CA CYS A 122 -19.54 -3.22 6.52
C CYS A 122 -20.51 -2.33 5.75
N GLY A 123 -20.52 -1.05 6.13
CA GLY A 123 -21.26 0.06 5.54
C GLY A 123 -22.77 -0.05 5.66
N HIS A 124 -23.48 1.05 5.48
CA HIS A 124 -24.93 1.11 5.68
C HIS A 124 -25.72 0.79 4.42
N LYS A 125 -26.87 0.12 4.58
CA LYS A 125 -27.79 -0.15 3.47
C LYS A 125 -29.24 0.01 3.91
N LYS A 126 -30.02 0.77 3.14
CA LYS A 126 -31.46 0.96 3.38
C LYS A 126 -32.22 -0.36 3.19
N PRO A 127 -33.30 -0.62 3.96
CA PRO A 127 -34.05 -1.88 3.89
C PRO A 127 -34.60 -2.16 2.48
N LYS A 128 -35.01 -1.12 1.74
CA LYS A 128 -35.51 -1.24 0.35
C LYS A 128 -34.50 -1.81 -0.66
N HIS A 129 -33.20 -1.81 -0.34
CA HIS A 129 -32.15 -2.34 -1.21
C HIS A 129 -31.70 -3.75 -0.82
N LEU A 130 -32.23 -4.29 0.26
CA LEU A 130 -31.92 -5.63 0.76
C LEU A 130 -33.02 -6.60 0.34
N THR A 131 -32.62 -7.85 0.19
CA THR A 131 -33.57 -8.94 -0.04
C THR A 131 -34.21 -9.34 1.29
N MET A 132 -35.45 -9.87 1.24
CA MET A 132 -36.17 -10.32 2.45
C MET A 132 -35.35 -11.28 3.35
N PRO A 133 -34.61 -12.29 2.84
CA PRO A 133 -33.80 -13.15 3.69
C PRO A 133 -32.64 -12.41 4.36
N GLU A 134 -31.99 -11.46 3.69
CA GLU A 134 -30.93 -10.66 4.32
C GLU A 134 -31.49 -9.79 5.45
N LEU A 135 -32.70 -9.21 5.25
CA LEU A 135 -33.37 -8.43 6.28
C LEU A 135 -33.75 -9.31 7.48
N GLY A 136 -34.30 -10.50 7.24
CA GLY A 136 -34.60 -11.49 8.27
C GLY A 136 -33.35 -11.89 9.06
N HIS A 137 -32.22 -12.08 8.38
CA HIS A 137 -30.93 -12.38 9.01
C HIS A 137 -30.49 -11.28 9.98
N PHE A 138 -30.45 -10.01 9.53
CA PHE A 138 -30.08 -8.88 10.39
C PHE A 138 -31.05 -8.70 11.57
N ARG A 139 -32.37 -8.89 11.33
CA ARG A 139 -33.40 -8.79 12.37
C ARG A 139 -33.26 -9.88 13.43
N ALA A 140 -32.93 -11.11 13.03
CA ALA A 140 -32.72 -12.22 13.95
C ALA A 140 -31.50 -12.00 14.85
N GLN A 141 -30.46 -11.34 14.34
CA GLN A 141 -29.24 -11.03 15.09
C GLN A 141 -29.32 -9.71 15.87
N GLY A 142 -30.33 -8.86 15.62
CA GLY A 142 -30.45 -7.55 16.25
C GLY A 142 -29.40 -6.53 15.79
N VAL A 143 -28.78 -6.73 14.62
CA VAL A 143 -27.67 -5.92 14.11
C VAL A 143 -28.15 -4.93 13.04
N PRO A 144 -27.60 -3.71 12.97
CA PRO A 144 -27.91 -2.76 11.89
C PRO A 144 -27.63 -3.34 10.49
N LEU A 145 -28.40 -2.87 9.51
CA LEU A 145 -28.35 -3.39 8.14
C LEU A 145 -27.06 -2.97 7.42
N LYS A 146 -26.25 -3.95 7.00
CA LYS A 146 -24.96 -3.69 6.36
C LYS A 146 -24.94 -3.89 4.85
N ARG A 147 -24.02 -3.21 4.15
CA ARG A 147 -23.88 -3.22 2.68
C ARG A 147 -23.12 -4.45 2.17
N LYS A 148 -22.09 -4.91 2.89
CA LYS A 148 -21.29 -6.08 2.52
C LYS A 148 -21.03 -6.95 3.74
N LEU A 149 -21.26 -8.25 3.60
CA LEU A 149 -20.91 -9.27 4.59
C LEU A 149 -19.67 -10.05 4.12
N ARG A 150 -18.78 -10.39 5.05
CA ARG A 150 -17.66 -11.30 4.82
C ARG A 150 -17.34 -12.09 6.08
N GLU A 151 -17.02 -13.37 5.90
CA GLU A 151 -16.60 -14.26 6.97
C GLU A 151 -15.07 -14.30 7.08
N PHE A 152 -14.60 -14.30 8.32
CA PHE A 152 -13.20 -14.41 8.68
C PHE A 152 -13.02 -15.62 9.61
N PRO A 153 -12.23 -16.63 9.21
CA PRO A 153 -11.93 -17.76 10.08
C PRO A 153 -10.97 -17.30 11.18
N VAL A 154 -11.38 -17.54 12.42
CA VAL A 154 -10.70 -17.14 13.66
C VAL A 154 -10.49 -18.34 14.55
N THR A 155 -9.65 -18.18 15.56
CA THR A 155 -9.49 -19.15 16.65
C THR A 155 -10.53 -18.92 17.75
N GLU A 156 -10.70 -19.90 18.63
CA GLU A 156 -11.71 -19.88 19.70
C GLU A 156 -11.50 -18.74 20.71
N ASP A 157 -10.24 -18.43 21.01
CA ASP A 157 -9.82 -17.32 21.89
C ASP A 157 -10.10 -15.94 21.30
N ALA A 158 -10.24 -15.84 19.98
CA ALA A 158 -10.47 -14.58 19.26
C ALA A 158 -11.94 -14.36 18.87
N LEU A 159 -12.87 -15.07 19.51
CA LEU A 159 -14.31 -14.90 19.31
C LEU A 159 -14.79 -13.60 19.95
N LEU A 160 -15.72 -12.93 19.27
CA LEU A 160 -16.32 -11.67 19.69
C LEU A 160 -17.83 -11.82 19.74
N PRO A 161 -18.53 -11.13 20.67
CA PRO A 161 -19.97 -11.12 20.70
C PRO A 161 -20.55 -10.47 19.44
N VAL A 162 -21.75 -10.91 19.06
CA VAL A 162 -22.54 -10.26 18.01
C VAL A 162 -22.84 -8.81 18.43
N GLY A 163 -22.74 -7.87 17.49
CA GLY A 163 -22.95 -6.45 17.75
C GLY A 163 -21.67 -5.67 18.11
N THR A 164 -20.54 -6.35 18.32
CA THR A 164 -19.26 -5.66 18.59
C THR A 164 -18.81 -4.86 17.37
N GLU A 165 -18.49 -3.58 17.57
CA GLU A 165 -17.98 -2.69 16.53
C GLU A 165 -16.46 -2.83 16.37
N LEU A 166 -15.98 -2.73 15.13
CA LEU A 166 -14.58 -2.91 14.78
C LEU A 166 -14.02 -1.64 14.13
N GLY A 167 -13.23 -0.90 14.89
CA GLY A 167 -12.53 0.29 14.44
C GLY A 167 -11.19 0.00 13.77
N VAL A 168 -10.52 1.07 13.35
CA VAL A 168 -9.21 0.98 12.71
C VAL A 168 -8.09 0.56 13.68
N ARG A 169 -8.21 0.94 14.96
CA ARG A 169 -7.23 0.65 16.02
C ARG A 169 -7.06 -0.84 16.33
N HIS A 170 -7.89 -1.70 15.73
CA HIS A 170 -7.61 -3.15 15.66
C HIS A 170 -6.22 -3.46 15.09
N PHE A 171 -5.75 -2.59 14.21
CA PHE A 171 -4.45 -2.65 13.59
C PHE A 171 -3.51 -1.62 14.23
N VAL A 172 -2.22 -1.98 14.30
CA VAL A 172 -1.17 -1.12 14.85
C VAL A 172 -0.29 -0.62 13.70
N PRO A 173 0.06 0.68 13.65
CA PRO A 173 0.97 1.17 12.62
C PRO A 173 2.32 0.46 12.74
N GLY A 174 2.96 0.13 11.61
CA GLY A 174 4.18 -0.67 11.62
C GLY A 174 3.96 -2.15 11.30
N GLN A 175 2.76 -2.68 11.51
CA GLN A 175 2.45 -4.09 11.24
C GLN A 175 2.29 -4.40 9.73
N TYR A 176 2.38 -5.68 9.37
CA TYR A 176 2.07 -6.18 8.02
C TYR A 176 0.66 -6.78 7.95
N VAL A 177 -0.03 -6.49 6.85
CA VAL A 177 -1.39 -6.98 6.57
C VAL A 177 -1.49 -7.62 5.19
N ASP A 178 -2.43 -8.56 5.04
CA ASP A 178 -2.80 -9.15 3.76
C ASP A 178 -4.12 -8.53 3.28
N VAL A 179 -4.08 -7.94 2.08
CA VAL A 179 -5.19 -7.15 1.54
C VAL A 179 -5.81 -7.86 0.34
N THR A 180 -7.05 -8.29 0.48
CA THR A 180 -7.79 -9.05 -0.52
C THR A 180 -8.90 -8.21 -1.14
N GLY A 181 -8.99 -8.18 -2.46
CA GLY A 181 -10.03 -7.41 -3.14
C GLY A 181 -10.34 -7.93 -4.54
N ILE A 182 -11.43 -7.45 -5.11
CA ILE A 182 -11.81 -7.74 -6.49
C ILE A 182 -11.04 -6.80 -7.41
N THR A 183 -10.21 -7.36 -8.27
CA THR A 183 -9.41 -6.59 -9.23
C THR A 183 -10.26 -5.89 -10.29
N ARG A 184 -9.77 -4.76 -10.82
CA ARG A 184 -10.45 -4.03 -11.90
C ARG A 184 -10.65 -4.93 -13.12
N GLY A 185 -11.89 -5.05 -13.59
CA GLY A 185 -12.25 -5.75 -14.82
C GLY A 185 -11.66 -5.07 -16.05
N LYS A 186 -11.15 -5.86 -16.99
CA LYS A 186 -10.64 -5.40 -18.29
C LYS A 186 -11.43 -6.01 -19.46
N GLY A 187 -12.47 -6.82 -19.21
CA GLY A 187 -13.23 -7.49 -20.28
C GLY A 187 -12.42 -8.58 -21.00
N PHE A 188 -12.79 -8.89 -22.24
CA PHE A 188 -12.08 -9.86 -23.07
C PHE A 188 -10.75 -9.27 -23.57
N GLN A 189 -9.63 -9.86 -23.18
CA GLN A 189 -8.29 -9.38 -23.52
C GLN A 189 -7.52 -10.39 -24.36
N GLY A 190 -6.78 -9.86 -25.34
CA GLY A 190 -5.87 -10.65 -26.19
C GLY A 190 -4.69 -11.24 -25.41
N VAL A 191 -4.01 -12.22 -26.01
CA VAL A 191 -2.89 -12.96 -25.40
C VAL A 191 -1.74 -12.08 -24.93
N MET A 192 -1.40 -11.03 -25.70
CA MET A 192 -0.31 -10.11 -25.36
C MET A 192 -0.59 -9.36 -24.05
N LYS A 193 -1.82 -8.86 -23.86
CA LYS A 193 -2.17 -8.11 -22.65
C LYS A 193 -2.47 -9.02 -21.45
N ARG A 194 -3.11 -10.16 -21.68
CA ARG A 194 -3.49 -11.10 -20.62
C ARG A 194 -2.28 -11.87 -20.07
N TRP A 195 -1.37 -12.31 -20.94
CA TRP A 195 -0.27 -13.21 -20.60
C TRP A 195 1.12 -12.67 -20.91
N LYS A 196 1.24 -11.42 -21.37
CA LYS A 196 2.51 -10.78 -21.75
C LYS A 196 3.27 -11.54 -22.86
N PHE A 197 2.54 -12.16 -23.79
CA PHE A 197 3.15 -12.80 -24.97
C PHE A 197 3.83 -11.77 -25.88
N LYS A 198 4.95 -12.15 -26.50
CA LYS A 198 5.58 -11.37 -27.57
C LYS A 198 4.70 -11.42 -28.84
N GLY A 199 4.75 -10.36 -29.64
CA GLY A 199 4.09 -10.30 -30.94
C GLY A 199 4.99 -10.85 -32.06
N GLY A 200 4.40 -11.04 -33.24
CA GLY A 200 5.17 -11.29 -34.46
C GLY A 200 5.88 -10.03 -34.98
N PRO A 201 6.84 -10.16 -35.92
CA PRO A 201 7.51 -9.01 -36.51
C PRO A 201 6.51 -8.08 -37.22
N ALA A 202 6.81 -6.78 -37.23
CA ALA A 202 5.93 -5.77 -37.83
C ALA A 202 6.18 -5.59 -39.34
N SER A 203 7.44 -5.49 -39.76
CA SER A 203 7.84 -5.03 -41.11
C SER A 203 8.33 -6.12 -42.07
N HIS A 204 8.78 -7.28 -41.57
CA HIS A 204 9.38 -8.34 -42.40
C HIS A 204 8.32 -9.29 -42.99
N GLY A 205 7.39 -8.76 -43.79
CA GLY A 205 6.42 -9.56 -44.55
C GLY A 205 5.36 -10.30 -43.72
N CYS A 206 5.14 -9.91 -42.46
CA CYS A 206 4.15 -10.57 -41.61
C CYS A 206 2.71 -10.23 -42.04
N SER A 207 1.95 -11.24 -42.45
CA SER A 207 0.54 -11.08 -42.85
C SER A 207 -0.44 -11.41 -41.71
N LYS A 208 -1.11 -10.38 -41.17
CA LYS A 208 -2.20 -10.48 -40.17
C LYS A 208 -1.85 -11.26 -38.88
N ALA A 209 -0.56 -11.43 -38.55
CA ALA A 209 -0.12 -12.26 -37.42
C ALA A 209 0.59 -11.51 -36.29
N HIS A 210 0.70 -10.18 -36.38
CA HIS A 210 1.47 -9.36 -35.42
C HIS A 210 1.08 -9.59 -33.94
N ARG A 211 -0.19 -9.91 -33.65
CA ARG A 211 -0.71 -10.09 -32.27
C ARG A 211 -1.28 -11.48 -31.99
N LYS A 212 -1.03 -12.47 -32.86
CA LYS A 212 -1.48 -13.85 -32.67
C LYS A 212 -0.70 -14.52 -31.53
N GLY A 213 -1.29 -15.56 -30.91
CA GLY A 213 -0.68 -16.29 -29.80
C GLY A 213 0.41 -17.29 -30.18
N GLY A 214 0.74 -17.42 -31.47
CA GLY A 214 1.63 -18.45 -31.98
C GLY A 214 0.97 -19.84 -32.02
N SER A 215 1.80 -20.89 -32.07
CA SER A 215 1.30 -22.27 -32.05
C SER A 215 0.65 -22.61 -30.70
N THR A 216 -0.43 -23.36 -30.75
CA THR A 216 -1.18 -23.81 -29.56
C THR A 216 -0.78 -25.21 -29.11
N GLY A 217 -0.22 -26.04 -29.99
CA GLY A 217 0.08 -27.44 -29.74
C GLY A 217 1.10 -28.04 -30.71
N GLN A 218 1.35 -29.34 -30.56
CA GLN A 218 2.18 -30.16 -31.44
C GLN A 218 1.27 -30.84 -32.50
N ARG A 219 1.86 -31.60 -33.43
CA ARG A 219 1.16 -32.23 -34.56
C ARG A 219 0.42 -33.51 -34.17
N ASP A 220 1.09 -34.67 -34.20
CA ASP A 220 0.45 -35.98 -34.03
C ASP A 220 0.25 -36.33 -32.55
N ASP A 221 1.33 -36.46 -31.78
CA ASP A 221 1.23 -36.68 -30.34
C ASP A 221 1.49 -35.35 -29.62
N PRO A 222 0.55 -34.84 -28.79
CA PRO A 222 -0.60 -35.48 -28.14
C PRO A 222 -1.97 -35.30 -28.83
N GLY A 223 -2.03 -34.78 -30.06
CA GLY A 223 -3.27 -34.62 -30.84
C GLY A 223 -4.33 -33.67 -30.25
N LYS A 224 -3.97 -32.90 -29.21
CA LYS A 224 -4.88 -32.01 -28.49
C LYS A 224 -4.14 -30.83 -27.86
N VAL A 225 -4.90 -29.81 -27.49
CA VAL A 225 -4.40 -28.71 -26.66
C VAL A 225 -4.52 -29.09 -25.19
N PHE A 226 -3.41 -28.98 -24.43
CA PHE A 226 -3.42 -29.25 -23.00
C PHE A 226 -4.31 -28.28 -22.21
N LYS A 227 -4.96 -28.78 -21.15
CA LYS A 227 -5.69 -27.95 -20.19
C LYS A 227 -4.74 -26.94 -19.53
N GLY A 228 -5.23 -25.75 -19.23
CA GLY A 228 -4.41 -24.67 -18.66
C GLY A 228 -3.53 -23.92 -19.68
N ARG A 229 -3.62 -24.24 -20.99
CA ARG A 229 -2.94 -23.46 -22.03
C ARG A 229 -3.38 -21.99 -21.99
N LYS A 230 -2.39 -21.09 -22.00
CA LYS A 230 -2.61 -19.64 -21.99
C LYS A 230 -3.25 -19.17 -23.30
N MET A 231 -4.47 -18.65 -23.21
CA MET A 231 -5.32 -18.21 -24.34
C MET A 231 -5.95 -16.83 -24.06
N PRO A 232 -6.43 -16.11 -25.08
CA PRO A 232 -7.16 -14.85 -24.87
C PRO A 232 -8.45 -15.11 -24.08
N GLY A 233 -8.98 -14.10 -23.41
CA GLY A 233 -10.19 -14.27 -22.60
C GLY A 233 -10.41 -13.17 -21.57
N HIS A 234 -11.41 -13.36 -20.72
CA HIS A 234 -11.75 -12.41 -19.67
C HIS A 234 -10.56 -12.19 -18.70
N MET A 235 -10.24 -10.93 -18.43
CA MET A 235 -9.15 -10.51 -17.55
C MET A 235 -9.67 -9.52 -16.51
N GLY A 236 -9.28 -9.72 -15.24
CA GLY A 236 -9.75 -8.90 -14.11
C GLY A 236 -11.05 -9.41 -13.52
N ALA A 237 -11.68 -8.61 -12.65
CA ALA A 237 -12.85 -8.99 -11.83
C ALA A 237 -12.64 -10.27 -11.01
N ALA A 238 -11.39 -10.66 -10.80
CA ALA A 238 -11.01 -11.81 -10.00
C ALA A 238 -10.58 -11.33 -8.61
N GLN A 239 -10.88 -12.13 -7.60
CA GLN A 239 -10.38 -11.93 -6.25
C GLN A 239 -8.87 -12.18 -6.21
N ARG A 240 -8.11 -11.21 -5.72
CA ARG A 240 -6.67 -11.31 -5.52
C ARG A 240 -6.28 -10.74 -4.17
N THR A 241 -5.23 -11.31 -3.60
CA THR A 241 -4.65 -10.88 -2.33
C THR A 241 -3.25 -10.36 -2.60
N VAL A 242 -2.98 -9.14 -2.14
CA VAL A 242 -1.64 -8.59 -2.03
C VAL A 242 -1.19 -8.87 -0.61
N LYS A 243 -0.09 -9.61 -0.47
CA LYS A 243 0.41 -10.06 0.82
C LYS A 243 1.47 -9.11 1.38
N ASN A 244 1.66 -9.15 2.70
CA ASN A 244 2.72 -8.43 3.41
C ASN A 244 2.74 -6.92 3.10
N VAL A 245 1.57 -6.30 3.12
CA VAL A 245 1.45 -4.87 2.88
C VAL A 245 1.65 -4.12 4.21
N TRP A 246 2.50 -3.11 4.21
CA TRP A 246 2.87 -2.41 5.43
C TRP A 246 1.86 -1.31 5.78
N VAL A 247 1.39 -1.29 7.03
CA VAL A 247 0.51 -0.22 7.54
C VAL A 247 1.37 0.98 7.95
N TYR A 248 1.16 2.10 7.27
CA TYR A 248 1.99 3.29 7.41
C TYR A 248 1.45 4.29 8.43
N LYS A 249 0.14 4.57 8.36
CA LYS A 249 -0.54 5.54 9.22
C LYS A 249 -1.96 5.05 9.49
N ILE A 250 -2.49 5.41 10.64
CA ILE A 250 -3.85 5.15 11.09
C ILE A 250 -4.45 6.46 11.60
N ASP A 251 -5.68 6.75 11.24
CA ASP A 251 -6.44 7.92 11.70
C ASP A 251 -7.75 7.40 12.29
N PRO A 252 -7.82 7.28 13.63
CA PRO A 252 -8.99 6.75 14.31
C PRO A 252 -10.20 7.68 14.20
N ALA A 253 -10.02 9.00 14.23
CA ALA A 253 -11.11 9.96 14.16
C ALA A 253 -11.92 9.85 12.85
N ARG A 254 -11.24 9.52 11.74
CA ARG A 254 -11.89 9.35 10.43
C ARG A 254 -12.07 7.90 10.02
N ASN A 255 -11.66 6.95 10.86
CA ASN A 255 -11.61 5.53 10.53
C ASN A 255 -10.87 5.24 9.20
N LEU A 256 -9.68 5.84 9.02
CA LEU A 256 -8.83 5.65 7.83
C LEU A 256 -7.55 4.87 8.14
N ILE A 257 -7.16 4.01 7.20
CA ILE A 257 -5.89 3.28 7.20
C ILE A 257 -5.11 3.66 5.95
N TRP A 258 -3.86 4.07 6.11
CA TRP A 258 -2.92 4.24 5.01
C TRP A 258 -2.01 3.03 4.94
N VAL A 259 -2.05 2.37 3.80
CA VAL A 259 -1.25 1.19 3.53
C VAL A 259 -0.24 1.52 2.44
N ARG A 260 1.02 1.11 2.63
CA ARG A 260 2.09 1.34 1.65
C ARG A 260 1.85 0.55 0.38
N GLY A 261 1.86 1.23 -0.76
CA GLY A 261 1.79 0.62 -2.09
C GLY A 261 0.37 0.47 -2.63
N GLN A 262 0.16 -0.59 -3.43
CA GLN A 262 -1.04 -0.77 -4.24
C GLN A 262 -2.01 -1.78 -3.61
N VAL A 263 -3.31 -1.42 -3.64
CA VAL A 263 -4.41 -2.30 -3.20
C VAL A 263 -5.25 -2.72 -4.41
N PRO A 264 -5.67 -4.00 -4.52
CA PRO A 264 -6.49 -4.47 -5.63
C PRO A 264 -7.88 -3.83 -5.63
N GLY A 265 -8.34 -3.42 -6.81
CA GLY A 265 -9.68 -2.88 -7.02
C GLY A 265 -9.71 -1.43 -7.47
N ALA A 266 -10.89 -1.01 -7.94
CA ALA A 266 -11.19 0.39 -8.22
C ALA A 266 -11.42 1.15 -6.92
N GLU A 267 -11.41 2.47 -7.00
CA GLU A 267 -11.88 3.35 -5.91
C GLU A 267 -13.37 3.08 -5.65
N GLY A 268 -13.78 3.11 -4.38
CA GLY A 268 -15.12 2.75 -3.92
C GLY A 268 -15.38 1.25 -3.75
N ASN A 269 -14.47 0.38 -4.21
CA ASN A 269 -14.63 -1.07 -4.01
C ASN A 269 -14.29 -1.49 -2.60
N PHE A 270 -15.00 -2.52 -2.13
CA PHE A 270 -14.67 -3.21 -0.90
C PHE A 270 -13.39 -4.03 -1.01
N VAL A 271 -12.66 -4.02 0.08
CA VAL A 271 -11.39 -4.69 0.30
C VAL A 271 -11.46 -5.34 1.68
N PHE A 272 -10.85 -6.50 1.82
CA PHE A 272 -10.79 -7.27 3.05
C PHE A 272 -9.35 -7.28 3.55
N ILE A 273 -9.14 -6.84 4.78
CA ILE A 273 -7.82 -6.73 5.40
C ILE A 273 -7.73 -7.81 6.47
N ASN A 274 -6.71 -8.66 6.34
CA ASN A 274 -6.36 -9.67 7.33
C ASN A 274 -4.97 -9.38 7.87
N GLU A 275 -4.62 -9.99 9.00
CA GLU A 275 -3.22 -10.09 9.41
C GLU A 275 -2.39 -10.82 8.35
N ALA A 276 -1.12 -10.46 8.25
CA ALA A 276 -0.22 -11.07 7.28
C ALA A 276 0.07 -12.54 7.64
N CYS A 277 -0.09 -13.43 6.66
CA CYS A 277 0.14 -14.87 6.84
C CYS A 277 1.63 -15.22 6.97
N TYR A 278 2.52 -14.50 6.28
CA TYR A 278 3.96 -14.80 6.27
C TYR A 278 4.78 -13.98 7.26
N LYS A 279 4.61 -12.65 7.24
CA LYS A 279 5.26 -11.76 8.21
C LYS A 279 4.35 -11.57 9.41
N LYS A 280 4.46 -12.48 10.39
CA LYS A 280 3.66 -12.40 11.61
C LYS A 280 3.95 -11.08 12.34
N PRO A 281 2.92 -10.42 12.89
CA PRO A 281 3.10 -9.21 13.68
C PRO A 281 3.75 -9.51 15.04
N ASP A 282 4.36 -8.49 15.63
CA ASP A 282 4.86 -8.55 17.01
C ASP A 282 3.66 -8.71 17.96
N ILE A 283 3.53 -9.90 18.58
CA ILE A 283 2.38 -10.27 19.42
C ILE A 283 2.17 -9.28 20.57
N SER A 284 3.26 -8.80 21.18
CA SER A 284 3.23 -7.91 22.35
C SER A 284 2.61 -6.54 22.10
N LYS A 285 2.60 -6.06 20.85
CA LYS A 285 2.08 -4.73 20.51
C LYS A 285 0.62 -4.75 20.10
N LEU A 286 0.05 -5.92 19.83
CA LEU A 286 -1.27 -6.04 19.24
C LEU A 286 -2.38 -6.07 20.28
N PRO A 287 -3.47 -5.30 20.08
CA PRO A 287 -4.66 -5.45 20.92
C PRO A 287 -5.40 -6.75 20.57
N PHE A 288 -5.65 -7.58 21.57
CA PHE A 288 -6.34 -8.86 21.42
C PHE A 288 -7.54 -8.95 22.37
N PRO A 289 -8.69 -9.50 21.94
CA PRO A 289 -9.02 -10.01 20.59
C PRO A 289 -9.18 -8.91 19.53
N THR A 290 -9.60 -7.71 19.96
CA THR A 290 -9.67 -6.49 19.16
C THR A 290 -9.39 -5.28 20.05
N TYR A 291 -9.27 -4.07 19.48
CA TYR A 291 -9.16 -2.86 20.27
C TYR A 291 -10.53 -2.48 20.85
N LEU A 292 -10.64 -2.56 22.19
CA LEU A 292 -11.80 -2.10 22.95
C LEU A 292 -11.52 -0.67 23.40
N ALA A 293 -12.31 0.28 22.92
CA ALA A 293 -12.19 1.67 23.34
C ALA A 293 -12.68 1.81 24.79
N PRO A 294 -11.93 2.49 25.68
CA PRO A 294 -12.45 2.87 26.99
C PRO A 294 -13.57 3.91 26.82
N GLU A 295 -14.51 3.94 27.77
CA GLU A 295 -15.70 4.81 27.70
C GLU A 295 -15.38 6.30 27.71
N ASP A 296 -14.20 6.68 28.22
CA ASP A 296 -13.75 8.07 28.37
C ASP A 296 -13.06 8.66 27.12
N GLU A 297 -12.79 7.85 26.07
CA GLU A 297 -12.09 8.31 24.87
C GLU A 297 -13.07 8.75 23.77
N ASP A 298 -13.14 10.06 23.51
CA ASP A 298 -13.89 10.59 22.38
C ASP A 298 -13.14 10.36 21.05
N PRO A 299 -13.75 9.65 20.07
CA PRO A 299 -13.05 9.27 18.84
C PRO A 299 -12.64 10.48 17.98
N SER A 300 -13.33 11.61 18.13
CA SER A 300 -13.08 12.83 17.33
C SER A 300 -11.78 13.55 17.72
N GLU A 301 -11.28 13.32 18.94
CA GLU A 301 -10.10 14.00 19.47
C GLU A 301 -8.81 13.21 19.23
N LEU A 302 -8.94 11.96 18.79
CA LEU A 302 -7.81 11.06 18.63
C LEU A 302 -6.88 11.50 17.49
N GLU A 303 -5.62 11.66 17.82
CA GLU A 303 -4.58 12.01 16.86
C GLU A 303 -4.23 10.83 15.93
N PRO A 304 -3.79 11.12 14.70
CA PRO A 304 -3.40 10.07 13.79
C PRO A 304 -2.04 9.46 14.16
N LEU A 305 -2.01 8.14 14.27
CA LEU A 305 -0.83 7.35 14.61
C LEU A 305 -0.02 7.04 13.33
N VAL A 306 1.29 7.30 13.35
CA VAL A 306 2.22 7.00 12.25
C VAL A 306 3.16 5.89 12.67
N ALA A 307 3.58 5.03 11.73
CA ALA A 307 4.52 3.96 12.00
C ALA A 307 5.93 4.49 12.27
N ASP A 308 6.61 3.91 13.25
CA ASP A 308 8.01 4.21 13.50
C ASP A 308 8.89 3.67 12.38
N LEU A 309 9.56 4.57 11.66
CA LEU A 309 10.42 4.23 10.51
C LEU A 309 11.86 3.86 10.94
N GLY A 310 12.14 3.73 12.24
CA GLY A 310 13.48 3.46 12.80
C GLY A 310 14.42 4.68 12.74
N GLU A 311 15.50 4.68 13.52
CA GLU A 311 16.43 5.84 13.64
C GLU A 311 17.48 5.92 12.53
N VAL A 312 17.69 4.84 11.78
CA VAL A 312 18.73 4.79 10.75
C VAL A 312 18.14 5.18 9.40
N ASP A 313 18.79 6.14 8.73
CA ASP A 313 18.41 6.57 7.38
C ASP A 313 18.77 5.48 6.35
N PRO A 314 17.80 4.92 5.61
CA PRO A 314 18.06 3.96 4.54
C PRO A 314 18.97 4.52 3.43
N PHE A 315 18.98 5.84 3.21
CA PHE A 315 19.83 6.45 2.20
C PHE A 315 21.29 6.57 2.64
N MET A 316 21.55 6.71 3.94
CA MET A 316 22.90 6.71 4.48
C MET A 316 23.51 5.30 4.47
N LEU A 317 22.69 4.25 4.64
CA LEU A 317 23.15 2.85 4.57
C LEU A 317 23.48 2.37 3.15
N ALA A 318 22.86 2.96 2.11
CA ALA A 318 23.13 2.59 0.72
C ALA A 318 24.59 2.85 0.30
N ASP A 319 25.26 3.80 0.97
CA ASP A 319 26.69 4.07 0.81
C ASP A 319 27.58 3.00 1.48
N HIS A 320 27.04 2.20 2.40
CA HIS A 320 27.77 1.15 3.12
C HIS A 320 27.52 -0.27 2.56
N GLU A 321 26.28 -0.63 2.21
CA GLU A 321 25.93 -1.98 1.71
C GLU A 321 26.33 -2.23 0.25
N SER A 322 26.63 -1.19 -0.53
CA SER A 322 27.27 -1.34 -1.85
C SER A 322 28.76 -1.72 -1.76
N GLY A 323 29.24 -2.03 -0.54
CA GLY A 323 30.64 -2.03 -0.17
C GLY A 323 31.10 -0.59 -0.24
N ALA A 324 31.07 0.11 0.91
CA ALA A 324 31.77 1.38 1.06
C ALA A 324 33.14 1.20 0.42
N LYS A 325 33.34 1.76 -0.79
CA LYS A 325 34.66 1.81 -1.38
C LYS A 325 35.45 2.59 -0.34
N PRO A 326 36.49 2.01 0.28
CA PRO A 326 37.40 2.83 1.06
C PRO A 326 37.77 4.01 0.16
N LEU A 327 37.72 5.24 0.66
CA LEU A 327 38.01 6.44 -0.13
C LEU A 327 39.24 6.12 -1.01
N THR A 328 39.02 5.95 -2.32
CA THR A 328 40.07 5.45 -3.21
C THR A 328 40.77 6.66 -3.77
N TYR A 329 42.02 6.83 -3.38
CA TYR A 329 42.84 7.93 -3.86
C TYR A 329 43.58 7.48 -5.12
N ALA A 330 43.58 8.34 -6.13
CA ALA A 330 44.39 8.12 -7.33
C ALA A 330 45.83 8.53 -7.02
N VAL A 331 46.74 7.55 -6.96
CA VAL A 331 48.17 7.80 -6.70
C VAL A 331 48.96 7.39 -7.94
N ARG A 332 49.87 8.26 -8.36
CA ARG A 332 50.73 8.04 -9.53
C ARG A 332 52.02 7.36 -9.07
N LYS A 333 52.25 6.12 -9.49
CA LYS A 333 53.44 5.31 -9.11
C LYS A 333 54.10 4.80 -10.39
N ASN A 334 55.39 5.10 -10.58
CA ASN A 334 56.17 4.72 -11.77
C ASN A 334 55.45 5.00 -13.09
N LYS A 335 54.96 6.25 -13.27
CA LYS A 335 54.23 6.74 -14.45
C LYS A 335 52.83 6.14 -14.68
N ASN A 336 52.41 5.15 -13.90
CA ASN A 336 51.07 4.55 -13.97
C ASN A 336 50.15 5.09 -12.86
N LEU A 337 48.91 5.45 -13.21
CA LEU A 337 47.87 5.78 -12.23
C LEU A 337 47.31 4.49 -11.62
N ARG A 338 47.38 4.36 -10.28
CA ARG A 338 46.73 3.28 -9.54
C ARG A 338 45.73 3.86 -8.55
N ARG A 339 44.61 3.15 -8.33
CA ARG A 339 43.65 3.49 -7.28
C ARG A 339 43.99 2.67 -6.03
N LEU A 340 44.33 3.35 -4.95
CA LEU A 340 44.63 2.72 -3.65
C LEU A 340 43.51 3.05 -2.67
N CYS A 341 43.10 2.09 -1.85
CA CYS A 341 42.23 2.35 -0.71
C CYS A 341 42.98 3.12 0.39
N THR A 342 42.24 3.76 1.30
CA THR A 342 42.76 4.42 2.53
C THR A 342 43.81 3.56 3.24
N ASP A 343 43.53 2.27 3.44
CA ASP A 343 44.41 1.37 4.17
C ASP A 343 45.70 1.06 3.40
N CYS A 344 45.62 0.86 2.08
CA CYS A 344 46.81 0.67 1.24
C CYS A 344 47.64 1.94 1.12
N LEU A 345 47.00 3.12 1.12
CA LEU A 345 47.68 4.41 1.13
C LEU A 345 48.49 4.59 2.42
N LEU A 346 47.85 4.35 3.57
CA LEU A 346 48.49 4.44 4.89
C LEU A 346 49.59 3.39 5.07
N LYS A 347 49.45 2.21 4.46
CA LYS A 347 50.45 1.13 4.53
C LYS A 347 51.65 1.35 3.62
N GLU A 348 51.48 1.95 2.44
CA GLU A 348 52.58 2.28 1.52
C GLU A 348 53.30 3.59 1.89
N HIS A 349 52.61 4.53 2.55
CA HIS A 349 53.10 5.87 2.85
C HIS A 349 53.16 6.18 4.35
N ARG A 350 53.57 5.20 5.18
CA ARG A 350 53.66 5.35 6.65
C ARG A 350 54.50 6.53 7.13
N ASN A 351 55.48 6.95 6.34
CA ASN A 351 56.42 8.01 6.71
C ASN A 351 55.92 9.42 6.33
N LEU A 352 54.75 9.54 5.69
CA LEU A 352 54.15 10.80 5.25
C LEU A 352 53.10 11.34 6.23
N PHE A 353 52.69 10.56 7.23
CA PHE A 353 51.67 10.92 8.20
C PHE A 353 52.24 10.97 9.62
N CYS A 354 51.83 11.96 10.40
CA CYS A 354 52.23 12.10 11.79
C CYS A 354 51.55 11.03 12.68
N PRO A 355 52.14 10.58 13.80
CA PRO A 355 51.51 9.59 14.69
C PRO A 355 50.12 10.02 15.20
N ILE A 356 49.92 11.31 15.43
CA ILE A 356 48.64 11.91 15.88
C ILE A 356 47.56 11.82 14.79
N CYS A 357 47.97 11.78 13.52
CA CYS A 357 47.10 11.77 12.35
C CYS A 357 46.56 10.36 12.03
N VAL A 358 47.16 9.31 12.62
CA VAL A 358 46.85 7.90 12.35
C VAL A 358 45.87 7.33 13.38
N ASP A 359 45.81 7.89 14.59
CA ASP A 359 45.02 7.39 15.71
C ASP A 359 43.76 8.25 16.01
N VAL A 360 43.03 8.70 14.98
CA VAL A 360 41.72 9.36 15.18
C VAL A 360 40.60 8.34 14.96
N PRO A 361 40.01 7.75 16.01
CA PRO A 361 38.77 6.99 15.87
C PRO A 361 37.61 7.92 15.46
N PRO A 362 36.57 7.38 14.78
CA PRO A 362 35.50 8.20 14.24
C PRO A 362 34.77 8.97 15.35
N PRO A 363 34.37 10.24 15.11
CA PRO A 363 33.81 11.09 16.13
C PRO A 363 32.36 10.67 16.43
N GLU A 364 32.16 9.96 17.53
CA GLU A 364 30.94 10.08 18.31
C GLU A 364 31.12 11.31 19.21
N GLU A 365 30.18 12.25 19.12
CA GLU A 365 30.09 13.51 19.86
C GLU A 365 30.83 14.74 19.27
N SER A 366 30.01 15.76 19.00
CA SER A 366 30.39 17.06 18.47
C SER A 366 31.19 17.88 19.49
N ILE A 367 32.44 18.22 19.17
CA ILE A 367 33.19 19.24 19.89
C ILE A 367 33.19 20.52 19.05
N VAL A 368 32.41 21.50 19.51
CA VAL A 368 32.45 22.88 19.03
C VAL A 368 33.73 23.53 19.55
N CYS A 369 34.67 23.85 18.66
CA CYS A 369 35.80 24.69 19.02
C CYS A 369 35.42 26.16 18.91
N LEU A 370 34.99 26.73 20.03
CA LEU A 370 35.06 28.17 20.29
C LEU A 370 36.54 28.55 20.46
N ASN A 371 37.01 29.57 19.75
CA ASN A 371 38.39 30.08 19.65
C ASN A 371 39.31 29.32 18.68
N CYS A 372 39.40 29.73 17.42
CA CYS A 372 40.17 30.91 17.02
C CYS A 372 40.26 31.01 15.49
N PRO A 373 39.89 32.14 14.89
CA PRO A 373 40.52 32.63 13.69
C PRO A 373 41.90 33.22 14.05
N SER A 374 42.73 33.40 13.01
CA SER A 374 43.74 34.47 12.90
C SER A 374 45.21 34.23 13.30
N ALA A 375 46.04 34.77 12.41
CA ALA A 375 47.33 35.44 12.55
C ALA A 375 48.00 35.56 13.94
N ALA A 376 49.33 35.37 13.89
CA ALA A 376 50.39 35.98 14.71
C ALA A 376 50.39 35.75 16.24
N HIS A 377 51.39 35.02 16.75
CA HIS A 377 52.55 35.61 17.44
C HIS A 377 53.52 34.55 18.03
N LEU A 378 54.75 35.05 18.18
CA LEU A 378 55.95 34.63 18.91
C LEU A 378 55.81 33.71 20.15
N ALA A 379 56.87 32.90 20.32
CA ALA A 379 57.34 32.20 21.52
C ALA A 379 56.61 30.91 21.95
N CYS A 380 57.18 29.76 21.55
CA CYS A 380 56.99 28.46 22.19
C CYS A 380 58.39 27.82 22.35
N PRO A 381 58.74 27.21 23.50
CA PRO A 381 60.06 26.60 23.70
C PRO A 381 60.29 25.45 22.70
N PRO A 382 61.52 25.22 22.24
CA PRO A 382 61.78 24.20 21.23
C PRO A 382 61.48 22.80 21.78
N PRO A 383 60.78 21.93 21.03
CA PRO A 383 60.70 20.51 21.36
C PRO A 383 62.09 19.85 21.23
N PRO A 384 62.35 18.74 21.95
CA PRO A 384 63.66 18.10 21.98
C PRO A 384 64.10 17.66 20.57
N PRO A 385 65.41 17.60 20.29
CA PRO A 385 65.93 17.33 18.96
C PRO A 385 65.53 15.92 18.52
N SER A 386 64.59 15.83 17.58
CA SER A 386 64.40 14.64 16.77
C SER A 386 65.47 14.62 15.66
N PRO A 387 66.05 13.46 15.30
CA PRO A 387 67.10 13.37 14.30
C PRO A 387 66.57 13.53 12.85
N PHE A 388 65.35 14.04 12.67
CA PHE A 388 64.69 14.08 11.37
C PHE A 388 64.23 15.50 11.04
N THR A 389 65.07 16.21 10.30
CA THR A 389 64.75 17.53 9.74
C THR A 389 63.86 17.36 8.51
N CYS A 390 62.66 17.94 8.57
CA CYS A 390 61.70 17.98 7.46
C CYS A 390 62.28 18.78 6.27
N PRO A 391 62.19 18.28 5.01
CA PRO A 391 62.62 19.02 3.80
C PRO A 391 62.05 20.45 3.66
N PRO A 392 60.78 20.76 4.02
CA PRO A 392 60.28 22.14 3.97
C PRO A 392 60.86 23.07 5.03
N CYS A 393 61.58 22.51 6.00
CA CYS A 393 62.18 23.24 7.12
C CYS A 393 63.63 23.66 6.81
N SER A 394 64.28 23.05 5.80
CA SER A 394 65.64 23.40 5.35
C SER A 394 65.65 24.38 4.18
N ASP A 395 64.62 24.38 3.32
CA ASP A 395 64.56 25.23 2.12
C ASP A 395 63.20 25.95 2.02
N PRO A 396 63.14 27.29 2.18
CA PRO A 396 61.87 28.04 2.11
C PRO A 396 61.27 28.11 0.69
N ASN A 397 61.94 27.55 -0.33
CA ASN A 397 61.47 27.50 -1.73
C ASN A 397 61.23 26.08 -2.23
N PHE A 398 61.15 25.08 -1.36
CA PHE A 398 60.90 23.69 -1.75
C PHE A 398 59.44 23.49 -2.20
N SER A 399 59.22 23.30 -3.51
CA SER A 399 57.92 22.91 -4.07
C SER A 399 57.92 21.42 -4.41
N PHE A 400 56.96 20.66 -3.87
CA PHE A 400 56.82 19.21 -4.09
C PHE A 400 56.55 18.78 -5.56
N PHE A 401 56.29 19.72 -6.46
CA PHE A 401 56.02 19.44 -7.87
C PHE A 401 57.05 20.14 -8.76
N PRO A 402 57.70 19.43 -9.70
CA PRO A 402 58.65 20.06 -10.61
C PRO A 402 57.92 21.08 -11.51
N LYS A 403 58.44 22.31 -11.58
CA LYS A 403 58.02 23.30 -12.58
C LYS A 403 58.59 22.92 -13.95
N SER A 404 58.04 21.90 -14.60
CA SER A 404 58.27 21.65 -16.02
C SER A 404 57.07 22.14 -16.85
N LYS A 405 57.33 22.62 -18.07
CA LYS A 405 56.31 23.03 -19.04
C LYS A 405 55.24 21.92 -19.15
N PRO A 406 53.94 22.26 -19.24
CA PRO A 406 52.88 21.25 -19.25
C PRO A 406 53.06 20.33 -20.45
N ASP A 407 53.17 19.02 -20.20
CA ASP A 407 53.17 18.01 -21.25
C ASP A 407 51.90 18.16 -22.09
N GLN A 408 51.99 17.93 -23.40
CA GLN A 408 50.89 18.13 -24.36
C GLN A 408 49.61 17.36 -23.96
N GLU A 409 49.78 16.18 -23.37
CA GLU A 409 48.70 15.36 -22.81
C GLU A 409 48.01 16.00 -21.58
N SER A 410 48.74 16.78 -20.79
CA SER A 410 48.20 17.52 -19.64
C SER A 410 47.33 18.69 -20.10
N ALA A 411 47.75 19.36 -21.17
CA ALA A 411 46.95 20.41 -21.81
C ALA A 411 45.65 19.81 -22.40
N ASP A 412 45.73 18.65 -23.05
CA ASP A 412 44.56 17.95 -23.59
C ASP A 412 43.59 17.49 -22.49
N ALA A 413 44.11 17.01 -21.35
CA ALA A 413 43.30 16.65 -20.19
C ALA A 413 42.57 17.86 -19.59
N LEU A 414 43.22 19.03 -19.51
CA LEU A 414 42.59 20.26 -19.07
C LEU A 414 41.53 20.75 -20.06
N VAL A 415 41.79 20.65 -21.37
CA VAL A 415 40.80 20.99 -22.41
C VAL A 415 39.61 20.03 -22.36
N ALA A 416 39.82 18.74 -22.10
CA ALA A 416 38.74 17.77 -21.91
C ALA A 416 37.90 18.08 -20.66
N ALA A 417 38.55 18.41 -19.53
CA ALA A 417 37.86 18.83 -18.31
C ALA A 417 37.05 20.13 -18.50
N ALA A 418 37.59 21.10 -19.25
CA ALA A 418 36.90 22.33 -19.61
C ALA A 418 35.67 22.05 -20.50
N LYS A 419 35.75 21.10 -21.45
CA LYS A 419 34.61 20.70 -22.28
C LYS A 419 33.51 20.00 -21.48
N ILE A 420 33.88 19.14 -20.53
CA ILE A 420 32.92 18.45 -19.66
C ILE A 420 32.20 19.45 -18.75
N SER A 421 32.93 20.36 -18.12
CA SER A 421 32.33 21.41 -17.29
C SER A 421 31.42 22.34 -18.09
N ALA A 422 31.81 22.75 -19.30
CA ALA A 422 30.94 23.53 -20.19
C ALA A 422 29.66 22.78 -20.57
N PHE A 423 29.74 21.46 -20.83
CA PHE A 423 28.58 20.63 -21.13
C PHE A 423 27.62 20.52 -19.93
N LEU A 424 28.15 20.35 -18.72
CA LEU A 424 27.35 20.30 -17.48
C LEU A 424 26.64 21.64 -17.23
N MET A 425 27.35 22.76 -17.35
CA MET A 425 26.77 24.10 -17.21
C MET A 425 25.66 24.36 -18.23
N ASN A 426 25.82 23.89 -19.48
CA ASN A 426 24.79 24.01 -20.51
C ASN A 426 23.54 23.17 -20.21
N ASN A 427 23.70 21.97 -19.64
CA ASN A 427 22.58 21.14 -19.22
C ASN A 427 21.82 21.76 -18.04
N GLU A 428 22.53 22.28 -17.05
CA GLU A 428 21.92 23.01 -15.93
C GLU A 428 21.17 24.25 -16.41
N ALA A 429 21.78 25.04 -17.32
CA ALA A 429 21.11 26.18 -17.93
C ALA A 429 19.85 25.77 -18.72
N ALA A 430 19.84 24.60 -19.36
CA ALA A 430 18.66 24.07 -20.05
C ALA A 430 17.54 23.65 -19.09
N GLU A 431 17.88 23.02 -17.95
CA GLU A 431 16.90 22.68 -16.91
C GLU A 431 16.30 23.94 -16.26
N LEU A 432 17.13 24.95 -15.94
CA LEU A 432 16.65 26.24 -15.42
C LEU A 432 15.69 26.94 -16.39
N LYS A 433 15.97 26.87 -17.70
CA LYS A 433 15.04 27.39 -18.73
C LYS A 433 13.70 26.63 -18.73
N LYS A 434 13.71 25.30 -18.59
CA LYS A 434 12.47 24.51 -18.49
C LYS A 434 11.67 24.88 -17.25
N GLU A 435 12.33 25.08 -16.12
CA GLU A 435 11.68 25.53 -14.87
C GLU A 435 11.08 26.93 -14.99
N ALA A 436 11.80 27.88 -15.59
CA ALA A 436 11.29 29.21 -15.87
C ALA A 436 10.04 29.17 -16.77
N HIS A 437 10.06 28.34 -17.82
CA HIS A 437 8.88 28.14 -18.68
C HIS A 437 7.68 27.56 -17.92
N LYS A 438 7.89 26.59 -17.02
CA LYS A 438 6.82 26.06 -16.15
C LYS A 438 6.24 27.15 -15.24
N LYS A 439 7.08 27.99 -14.64
CA LYS A 439 6.64 29.12 -13.80
C LYS A 439 5.83 30.15 -14.61
N ILE A 440 6.27 30.49 -15.82
CA ILE A 440 5.54 31.39 -16.72
C ILE A 440 4.17 30.80 -17.09
N PHE A 441 4.10 29.50 -17.39
CA PHE A 441 2.84 28.84 -17.71
C PHE A 441 1.88 28.83 -16.52
N ALA A 442 2.36 28.49 -15.33
CA ALA A 442 1.58 28.54 -14.10
C ALA A 442 1.05 29.95 -13.80
N ALA A 443 1.88 30.99 -13.98
CA ALA A 443 1.47 32.38 -13.81
C ALA A 443 0.37 32.80 -14.83
N LYS A 444 0.49 32.36 -16.10
CA LYS A 444 -0.57 32.58 -17.11
C LYS A 444 -1.88 31.90 -16.73
N GLU A 445 -1.82 30.66 -16.23
CA GLU A 445 -3.02 29.94 -15.80
C GLU A 445 -3.67 30.60 -14.57
N ALA A 446 -2.87 31.03 -13.59
CA ALA A 446 -3.36 31.79 -12.44
C ALA A 446 -4.04 33.09 -12.86
N LYS A 447 -3.46 33.84 -13.81
CA LYS A 447 -4.06 35.06 -14.37
C LYS A 447 -5.39 34.76 -15.07
N ARG A 448 -5.50 33.65 -15.81
CA ARG A 448 -6.76 33.23 -16.44
C ARG A 448 -7.83 32.94 -15.38
N ARG A 449 -7.51 32.16 -14.35
CA ARG A 449 -8.44 31.84 -13.25
C ARG A 449 -8.89 33.09 -12.50
N ALA A 450 -8.00 34.04 -12.25
CA ALA A 450 -8.35 35.31 -11.62
C ALA A 450 -9.34 36.13 -12.48
N LYS A 451 -9.15 36.14 -13.81
CA LYS A 451 -10.07 36.80 -14.74
C LYS A 451 -11.45 36.15 -14.77
N GLU A 452 -11.51 34.81 -14.75
CA GLU A 452 -12.76 34.05 -14.65
C GLU A 452 -13.49 34.34 -13.32
N ALA A 453 -12.76 34.36 -12.20
CA ALA A 453 -13.31 34.70 -10.88
C ALA A 453 -13.88 36.12 -10.83
N LEU A 454 -13.17 37.11 -11.40
CA LEU A 454 -13.67 38.48 -11.52
C LEU A 454 -14.95 38.56 -12.35
N GLY A 455 -15.02 37.83 -13.48
CA GLY A 455 -16.24 37.75 -14.29
C GLY A 455 -17.42 37.17 -13.51
N ASN A 456 -17.18 36.11 -12.73
CA ASN A 456 -18.21 35.51 -11.88
C ASN A 456 -18.69 36.47 -10.79
N LEU A 457 -17.77 37.19 -10.13
CA LEU A 457 -18.12 38.20 -9.12
C LEU A 457 -18.94 39.34 -9.73
N GLN A 458 -18.55 39.85 -10.90
CA GLN A 458 -19.34 40.86 -11.62
C GLN A 458 -20.75 40.35 -11.93
N GLY A 459 -20.87 39.09 -12.35
CA GLY A 459 -22.18 38.45 -12.57
C GLY A 459 -23.03 38.35 -11.31
N LEU A 460 -22.42 38.04 -10.16
CA LEU A 460 -23.12 38.00 -8.86
C LEU A 460 -23.57 39.39 -8.41
N VAL A 461 -22.72 40.41 -8.56
CA VAL A 461 -23.09 41.81 -8.24
C VAL A 461 -24.26 42.28 -9.10
N LEU A 462 -24.27 41.95 -10.40
CA LEU A 462 -25.39 42.28 -11.27
C LEU A 462 -26.69 41.56 -10.85
N LYS A 463 -26.61 40.28 -10.46
CA LYS A 463 -27.75 39.54 -9.93
C LYS A 463 -28.28 40.15 -8.62
N GLN A 464 -27.38 40.57 -7.74
CA GLN A 464 -27.75 41.22 -6.49
C GLN A 464 -28.45 42.57 -6.74
N LYS A 465 -27.90 43.42 -7.61
CA LYS A 465 -28.54 44.68 -8.02
C LYS A 465 -29.90 44.45 -8.68
N ALA A 466 -30.04 43.42 -9.50
CA ALA A 466 -31.32 43.06 -10.11
C ALA A 466 -32.35 42.58 -9.07
N TRP A 467 -31.90 41.82 -8.06
CA TRP A 467 -32.73 41.38 -6.94
C TRP A 467 -33.17 42.57 -6.06
N GLU A 468 -32.25 43.48 -5.75
CA GLU A 468 -32.53 44.72 -5.00
C GLU A 468 -33.55 45.59 -5.74
N LYS A 469 -33.37 45.81 -7.05
CA LYS A 469 -34.32 46.54 -7.89
C LYS A 469 -35.71 45.90 -7.91
N LYS A 470 -35.77 44.57 -8.02
CA LYS A 470 -37.04 43.84 -7.98
C LYS A 470 -37.75 43.97 -6.64
N ASN A 471 -37.02 44.15 -5.54
CA ASN A 471 -37.60 44.38 -4.22
C ASN A 471 -37.90 45.86 -3.94
N SER A 472 -37.27 46.82 -4.62
CA SER A 472 -37.61 48.25 -4.52
C SER A 472 -38.85 48.64 -5.31
N ASP A 473 -39.14 47.91 -6.40
CA ASP A 473 -40.28 48.17 -7.29
C ASP A 473 -41.60 47.53 -6.81
N ASP A 474 -41.61 46.81 -5.67
CA ASP A 474 -42.80 46.19 -5.04
C ASP A 474 -43.30 47.07 -3.86
N PRO A 475 -44.38 47.89 -3.99
CA PRO A 475 -44.83 48.80 -2.93
C PRO A 475 -45.74 48.14 -1.86
N ASN A 476 -45.68 46.82 -1.64
CA ASN A 476 -46.51 46.19 -0.60
C ASN A 476 -45.93 44.88 -0.01
N PRO A 477 -45.39 44.88 1.23
CA PRO A 477 -44.75 43.72 1.82
C PRO A 477 -45.71 42.63 2.35
N ASN A 478 -47.04 42.82 2.30
CA ASN A 478 -48.00 41.90 2.92
C ASN A 478 -48.57 40.77 2.03
N LYS A 479 -48.15 40.64 0.77
CA LYS A 479 -48.77 39.65 -0.16
C LYS A 479 -48.04 38.30 -0.31
N ARG A 480 -46.83 38.12 0.22
CA ARG A 480 -46.01 36.91 -0.02
C ARG A 480 -46.30 35.70 0.89
N LYS A 481 -47.15 35.81 1.92
CA LYS A 481 -47.42 34.70 2.86
C LYS A 481 -48.42 33.64 2.37
N HIS A 482 -48.95 33.72 1.15
CA HIS A 482 -50.07 32.84 0.74
C HIS A 482 -49.83 31.86 -0.43
N SER A 483 -48.66 31.82 -1.08
CA SER A 483 -48.47 30.95 -2.27
C SER A 483 -47.67 29.66 -2.07
N ASP A 484 -46.95 29.47 -0.95
CA ASP A 484 -46.11 28.26 -0.75
C ASP A 484 -46.77 27.19 0.15
N ARG A 485 -48.10 27.09 0.09
CA ARG A 485 -48.84 25.89 0.52
C ARG A 485 -49.59 25.31 -0.67
N ARG A 486 -48.88 24.58 -1.52
CA ARG A 486 -49.42 23.49 -2.36
C ARG A 486 -48.30 22.57 -2.82
#